data_AF-C6WC51-F1
#
_entry.id   AF-C6WC51-F1
#
_cell.length_a   1.000
_cell.length_b   1.000
_cell.length_c   1.000
_cell.angle_alpha   90.00
_cell.angle_beta   90.00
_cell.angle_gamma   90.00
#
_symmetry.space_group_name_H-M   'P 1'
#
loop_
_entity.id
_entity.type
_entity.pdbx_description
1 polymer ?
#
loop_
_entity_poly.entity_id
_entity_poly.type
_entity_poly.pdbx_seq_one_letter_code
_entity_poly.pdbx_strand_id
1 'polypeptide(L)'
;MIQPGWKFDLARHDDDPAAPAEDPNGSTEDPADPQEPSTEPDKGQEGEQGKTEKKDGSADAAKWKALARKHEAAAKTNAAAAKRLAEIEEEQKTAEQKLAERAEAAEQRAVAAVQRAVRAEVKALAAADFADPSDAVDALKAEDYVTDDGDVDTGAIKMRLSELLDAKPHWRKAESKGPAKPKPDPSQGARGGGTKPANFKDASPEEVRAELARLGVKTRS
;
A
#
# COMPACT_ATOMS: atom_id res chain seq x y z
N MET A 1 -17.24 -37.22 26.35
CA MET A 1 -16.86 -35.99 25.62
C MET A 1 -16.04 -36.40 24.40
N ILE A 2 -16.12 -35.58 23.35
CA ILE A 2 -16.05 -35.90 21.92
C ILE A 2 -14.59 -36.05 21.41
N GLN A 3 -14.36 -36.98 20.48
CA GLN A 3 -13.17 -37.10 19.61
C GLN A 3 -13.39 -36.21 18.35
N PRO A 4 -12.39 -35.60 17.68
CA PRO A 4 -11.39 -36.38 16.89
C PRO A 4 -9.99 -35.75 16.72
N GLY A 5 -8.95 -36.59 16.64
CA GLY A 5 -7.62 -36.21 16.17
C GLY A 5 -7.26 -36.96 14.89
N TRP A 6 -7.34 -36.30 13.74
CA TRP A 6 -6.83 -36.83 12.46
C TRP A 6 -5.31 -36.70 12.39
N LYS A 7 -4.65 -37.83 12.11
CA LYS A 7 -3.23 -37.93 11.78
C LYS A 7 -3.06 -37.80 10.27
N PHE A 8 -2.25 -36.86 9.82
CA PHE A 8 -1.54 -36.92 8.54
C PHE A 8 -0.05 -36.73 8.84
N ASP A 9 0.74 -37.74 8.47
CA ASP A 9 2.19 -37.83 8.64
C ASP A 9 2.84 -37.44 7.31
N LEU A 10 3.70 -36.41 7.32
CA LEU A 10 4.18 -35.69 6.14
C LEU A 10 5.65 -36.00 5.84
N ALA A 11 6.06 -37.27 5.89
CA ALA A 11 7.44 -37.66 5.61
C ALA A 11 7.53 -39.04 4.94
N ARG A 12 7.28 -39.11 3.63
CA ARG A 12 7.83 -40.18 2.77
C ARG A 12 7.81 -39.76 1.29
N HIS A 13 8.92 -39.21 0.80
CA HIS A 13 9.62 -39.68 -0.40
C HIS A 13 10.84 -38.80 -0.70
N ASP A 14 11.97 -39.18 -0.12
CA ASP A 14 13.29 -39.00 -0.74
C ASP A 14 13.63 -40.36 -1.36
N ASP A 15 13.86 -40.40 -2.68
CA ASP A 15 14.77 -41.35 -3.32
C ASP A 15 15.06 -40.87 -4.75
N ASP A 16 16.25 -40.30 -4.93
CA ASP A 16 16.97 -40.20 -6.20
C ASP A 16 18.43 -40.51 -5.82
N PRO A 17 19.12 -41.43 -6.53
CA PRO A 17 20.07 -40.91 -7.53
C PRO A 17 20.37 -41.87 -8.71
N ALA A 18 20.53 -41.31 -9.92
CA ALA A 18 21.77 -41.37 -10.73
C ALA A 18 21.53 -41.30 -12.27
N ALA A 19 22.03 -40.23 -12.89
CA ALA A 19 22.22 -40.02 -14.34
C ALA A 19 23.55 -40.68 -14.83
N PRO A 20 23.92 -40.81 -16.14
CA PRO A 20 23.77 -39.77 -17.18
C PRO A 20 23.58 -40.18 -18.68
N ALA A 21 23.26 -39.15 -19.48
CA ALA A 21 23.71 -38.85 -20.86
C ALA A 21 22.94 -39.36 -22.11
N GLU A 22 22.42 -38.35 -22.83
CA GLU A 22 22.45 -38.10 -24.29
C GLU A 22 21.26 -38.52 -25.20
N ASP A 23 20.56 -37.46 -25.64
CA ASP A 23 19.61 -37.26 -26.75
C ASP A 23 20.04 -37.90 -28.09
N PRO A 24 19.13 -38.25 -29.05
CA PRO A 24 18.14 -37.28 -29.54
C PRO A 24 16.77 -37.80 -30.05
N ASN A 25 15.80 -36.89 -29.96
CA ASN A 25 14.79 -36.58 -30.98
C ASN A 25 13.75 -37.66 -31.37
N GLY A 26 12.49 -37.37 -31.03
CA GLY A 26 11.34 -37.68 -31.88
C GLY A 26 10.17 -38.40 -31.20
N SER A 27 9.25 -37.65 -30.60
CA SER A 27 7.80 -37.73 -30.90
C SER A 27 7.00 -36.90 -29.89
N THR A 28 6.36 -35.87 -30.43
CA THR A 28 5.29 -35.09 -29.80
C THR A 28 3.98 -35.79 -30.11
N GLU A 29 3.22 -36.20 -29.09
CA GLU A 29 1.79 -36.51 -29.19
C GLU A 29 1.02 -35.41 -28.45
N ASP A 30 0.12 -34.74 -29.16
CA ASP A 30 -0.97 -33.87 -28.66
C ASP A 30 -2.10 -33.93 -29.74
N PRO A 31 -3.39 -33.68 -29.42
CA PRO A 31 -4.46 -34.65 -29.64
C PRO A 31 -5.38 -34.24 -30.80
N ALA A 32 -6.04 -35.22 -31.39
CA ALA A 32 -6.94 -35.02 -32.52
C ALA A 32 -8.34 -34.51 -32.12
N ASP A 33 -8.75 -33.55 -32.94
CA ASP A 33 -9.95 -32.73 -33.05
C ASP A 33 -11.29 -33.50 -33.17
N PRO A 34 -12.41 -33.02 -32.58
CA PRO A 34 -13.75 -33.59 -32.80
C PRO A 34 -14.35 -33.19 -34.16
N GLN A 35 -14.65 -34.18 -34.99
CA GLN A 35 -15.26 -34.01 -36.32
C GLN A 35 -16.70 -33.44 -36.26
N GLU A 36 -16.94 -32.39 -37.05
CA GLU A 36 -18.25 -31.88 -37.46
C GLU A 36 -18.88 -32.76 -38.56
N PRO A 37 -20.22 -33.01 -38.57
CA PRO A 37 -20.89 -33.59 -39.73
C PRO A 37 -21.37 -32.50 -40.71
N SER A 38 -20.79 -32.53 -41.91
CA SER A 38 -21.17 -31.75 -43.09
C SER A 38 -22.54 -32.16 -43.64
N THR A 39 -23.38 -31.18 -43.96
CA THR A 39 -24.68 -31.32 -44.66
C THR A 39 -24.66 -30.71 -46.06
N GLU A 40 -25.52 -31.27 -46.94
CA GLU A 40 -26.06 -30.79 -48.23
C GLU A 40 -25.56 -31.47 -49.53
N PRO A 41 -26.35 -31.51 -50.65
CA PRO A 41 -27.71 -32.07 -50.78
C PRO A 41 -27.99 -32.81 -52.13
N ASP A 42 -29.16 -33.48 -52.20
CA ASP A 42 -30.08 -33.67 -53.36
C ASP A 42 -29.79 -34.60 -54.57
N LYS A 43 -30.91 -35.18 -55.06
CA LYS A 43 -31.21 -36.00 -56.26
C LYS A 43 -30.90 -37.51 -56.17
N GLY A 44 -31.83 -38.44 -56.36
CA GLY A 44 -33.23 -38.38 -56.78
C GLY A 44 -33.61 -39.77 -57.33
N GLN A 45 -34.80 -40.27 -56.97
CA GLN A 45 -35.74 -41.11 -57.74
C GLN A 45 -35.18 -42.26 -58.63
N GLU A 46 -35.70 -43.49 -58.67
CA GLU A 46 -37.02 -44.05 -58.36
C GLU A 46 -36.95 -45.56 -58.71
N GLY A 47 -37.85 -46.37 -58.13
CA GLY A 47 -38.18 -47.70 -58.67
C GLY A 47 -37.98 -48.84 -57.69
N GLU A 48 -39.03 -49.22 -56.97
CA GLU A 48 -39.89 -50.31 -57.44
C GLU A 48 -41.10 -50.43 -56.51
N GLN A 49 -42.28 -50.34 -57.14
CA GLN A 49 -43.56 -50.54 -56.48
C GLN A 49 -43.71 -51.99 -56.04
N GLY A 50 -44.30 -52.20 -54.86
CA GLY A 50 -45.03 -53.43 -54.60
C GLY A 50 -44.73 -54.08 -53.26
N LYS A 51 -45.35 -53.57 -52.21
CA LYS A 51 -46.23 -54.38 -51.36
C LYS A 51 -46.98 -53.48 -50.38
N THR A 52 -48.29 -53.45 -50.56
CA THR A 52 -49.26 -53.04 -49.56
C THR A 52 -49.02 -53.81 -48.26
N GLU A 53 -48.45 -53.15 -47.25
CA GLU A 53 -48.80 -53.40 -45.86
C GLU A 53 -49.31 -52.09 -45.25
N LYS A 54 -50.62 -51.89 -45.36
CA LYS A 54 -51.39 -51.07 -44.40
C LYS A 54 -51.30 -51.78 -43.03
N LYS A 55 -50.17 -51.60 -42.36
CA LYS A 55 -49.81 -51.93 -40.98
C LYS A 55 -48.37 -51.44 -40.90
N ASP A 56 -48.05 -50.22 -40.51
CA ASP A 56 -48.07 -49.85 -39.10
C ASP A 56 -47.91 -48.33 -38.90
N GLY A 57 -48.70 -47.51 -39.62
CA GLY A 57 -48.65 -46.04 -39.45
C GLY A 57 -48.91 -45.57 -38.00
N SER A 58 -49.50 -46.44 -37.18
CA SER A 58 -49.64 -46.26 -35.73
C SER A 58 -48.31 -46.43 -34.97
N ALA A 59 -47.45 -47.38 -35.34
CA ALA A 59 -46.17 -47.61 -34.68
C ALA A 59 -45.16 -46.48 -34.95
N ASP A 60 -45.12 -45.95 -36.18
CA ASP A 60 -44.25 -44.81 -36.49
C ASP A 60 -44.78 -43.50 -35.90
N ALA A 61 -46.10 -43.29 -35.87
CA ALA A 61 -46.69 -42.17 -35.14
C ALA A 61 -46.38 -42.23 -33.62
N ALA A 62 -46.37 -43.43 -33.03
CA ALA A 62 -46.00 -43.63 -31.63
C ALA A 62 -44.50 -43.32 -31.37
N LYS A 63 -43.60 -43.73 -32.27
CA LYS A 63 -42.17 -43.39 -32.20
C LYS A 63 -41.94 -41.88 -32.29
N TRP A 64 -42.55 -41.21 -33.26
CA TRP A 64 -42.42 -39.75 -33.40
C TRP A 64 -42.98 -38.99 -32.21
N LYS A 65 -44.10 -39.44 -31.63
CA LYS A 65 -44.68 -38.84 -30.42
C LYS A 65 -43.78 -39.05 -29.19
N ALA A 66 -43.14 -40.21 -29.08
CA ALA A 66 -42.17 -40.49 -28.03
C ALA A 66 -40.91 -39.63 -28.18
N LEU A 67 -40.37 -39.48 -29.39
CA LEU A 67 -39.25 -38.61 -29.69
C LEU A 67 -39.59 -37.14 -29.41
N ALA A 68 -40.75 -36.66 -29.85
CA ALA A 68 -41.21 -35.30 -29.59
C ALA A 68 -41.28 -35.00 -28.08
N ARG A 69 -41.82 -35.92 -27.28
CA ARG A 69 -41.83 -35.77 -25.81
C ARG A 69 -40.43 -35.77 -25.19
N LYS A 70 -39.51 -36.59 -25.70
CA LYS A 70 -38.11 -36.60 -25.26
C LYS A 70 -37.41 -35.29 -25.57
N HIS A 71 -37.59 -34.76 -26.79
CA HIS A 71 -37.03 -33.47 -27.18
C HIS A 71 -37.65 -32.31 -26.39
N GLU A 72 -38.95 -32.35 -26.11
CA GLU A 72 -39.59 -31.35 -25.25
C GLU A 72 -39.04 -31.39 -23.81
N ALA A 73 -38.85 -32.59 -23.26
CA ALA A 73 -38.23 -32.76 -21.94
C ALA A 73 -36.77 -32.26 -21.92
N ALA A 74 -35.98 -32.63 -22.93
CA ALA A 74 -34.59 -32.20 -23.07
C ALA A 74 -34.48 -30.67 -23.28
N ALA A 75 -35.39 -30.08 -24.06
CA ALA A 75 -35.43 -28.62 -24.24
C ALA A 75 -35.73 -27.90 -22.93
N LYS A 76 -36.64 -28.43 -22.10
CA LYS A 76 -36.93 -27.87 -20.77
C LYS A 76 -35.74 -27.98 -19.81
N THR A 77 -35.05 -29.12 -19.79
CA THR A 77 -33.85 -29.29 -18.94
C THR A 77 -32.71 -28.39 -19.39
N ASN A 78 -32.48 -28.29 -20.70
CA ASN A 78 -31.44 -27.43 -21.26
C ASN A 78 -31.76 -25.95 -21.01
N ALA A 79 -33.03 -25.54 -21.14
CA ALA A 79 -33.46 -24.18 -20.80
C ALA A 79 -33.29 -23.86 -19.30
N ALA A 80 -33.55 -24.82 -18.41
CA ALA A 80 -33.31 -24.65 -16.98
C ALA A 80 -31.81 -24.55 -16.65
N ALA A 81 -30.97 -25.40 -17.27
CA ALA A 81 -29.52 -25.36 -17.11
C ALA A 81 -28.93 -24.05 -17.65
N ALA A 82 -29.37 -23.57 -18.81
CA ALA A 82 -28.94 -22.30 -19.38
C ALA A 82 -29.26 -21.11 -18.47
N LYS A 83 -30.44 -21.11 -17.82
CA LYS A 83 -30.79 -20.07 -16.83
C LYS A 83 -29.87 -20.10 -15.61
N ARG A 84 -29.57 -21.29 -15.09
CA ARG A 84 -28.65 -21.44 -13.96
C ARG A 84 -27.23 -21.01 -14.30
N LEU A 85 -26.76 -21.29 -15.52
CA LEU A 85 -25.47 -20.81 -15.99
C LEU A 85 -25.45 -19.28 -16.10
N ALA A 86 -26.50 -18.69 -16.66
CA ALA A 86 -26.61 -17.23 -16.75
C ALA A 86 -26.62 -16.55 -15.37
N GLU A 87 -27.35 -17.10 -14.39
CA GLU A 87 -27.37 -16.61 -13.00
C GLU A 87 -25.98 -16.67 -12.36
N ILE A 88 -25.28 -17.81 -12.50
CA ILE A 88 -23.93 -17.99 -11.94
C ILE A 88 -22.93 -17.04 -12.61
N GLU A 89 -22.99 -16.87 -13.92
CA GLU A 89 -22.13 -15.94 -14.63
C GLU A 89 -22.38 -14.48 -14.23
N GLU A 90 -23.64 -14.09 -14.04
CA GLU A 90 -23.98 -12.75 -13.57
C GLU A 90 -23.48 -12.53 -12.14
N GLU A 91 -23.69 -13.50 -11.24
CA GLU A 91 -23.16 -13.46 -9.88
C GLU A 91 -21.63 -13.39 -9.87
N GLN A 92 -20.94 -14.18 -10.70
CA GLN A 92 -19.47 -14.15 -10.81
C GLN A 92 -18.97 -12.81 -11.36
N LYS A 93 -19.56 -12.29 -12.43
CA LYS A 93 -19.21 -10.97 -12.99
C LYS A 93 -19.37 -9.88 -11.94
N THR A 94 -20.44 -9.91 -11.14
CA THR A 94 -20.63 -8.93 -10.06
C THR A 94 -19.66 -9.12 -8.89
N ALA A 95 -19.27 -10.37 -8.59
CA ALA A 95 -18.28 -10.66 -7.56
C ALA A 95 -16.88 -10.22 -8.00
N GLU A 96 -16.51 -10.46 -9.26
CA GLU A 96 -15.25 -10.01 -9.87
C GLU A 96 -15.15 -8.49 -9.89
N GLN A 97 -16.22 -7.78 -10.29
CA GLN A 97 -16.27 -6.32 -10.23
C GLN A 97 -16.06 -5.80 -8.80
N LYS A 98 -16.76 -6.38 -7.82
CA LYS A 98 -16.57 -6.02 -6.40
C LYS A 98 -15.16 -6.34 -5.89
N LEU A 99 -14.54 -7.42 -6.36
CA LEU A 99 -13.18 -7.78 -5.99
C LEU A 99 -12.18 -6.81 -6.62
N ALA A 100 -12.36 -6.43 -7.89
CA ALA A 100 -11.54 -5.42 -8.57
C ALA A 100 -11.63 -4.06 -7.86
N GLU A 101 -12.85 -3.57 -7.59
CA GLU A 101 -13.05 -2.32 -6.85
C GLU A 101 -12.39 -2.35 -5.46
N ARG A 102 -12.46 -3.49 -4.76
CA ARG A 102 -11.79 -3.66 -3.45
C ARG A 102 -10.27 -3.68 -3.57
N ALA A 103 -9.73 -4.31 -4.61
CA ALA A 103 -8.30 -4.35 -4.89
C ALA A 103 -7.79 -2.95 -5.21
N GLU A 104 -8.43 -2.23 -6.13
CA GLU A 104 -8.10 -0.84 -6.46
C GLU A 104 -8.18 0.07 -5.23
N ALA A 105 -9.24 -0.06 -4.42
CA ALA A 105 -9.37 0.70 -3.18
C ALA A 105 -8.33 0.31 -2.12
N ALA A 106 -7.82 -0.92 -2.12
CA ALA A 106 -6.72 -1.34 -1.25
C ALA A 106 -5.38 -0.76 -1.74
N GLU A 107 -5.12 -0.80 -3.04
CA GLU A 107 -3.93 -0.23 -3.66
C GLU A 107 -3.85 1.28 -3.45
N GLN A 108 -4.93 2.02 -3.69
CA GLN A 108 -4.99 3.45 -3.44
C GLN A 108 -4.71 3.78 -1.96
N ARG A 109 -5.23 2.97 -1.03
CA ARG A 109 -4.96 3.14 0.40
C ARG A 109 -3.50 2.85 0.75
N ALA A 110 -2.89 1.84 0.14
CA ALA A 110 -1.49 1.51 0.31
C ALA A 110 -0.59 2.64 -0.20
N VAL A 111 -0.81 3.12 -1.43
CA VAL A 111 -0.08 4.26 -2.02
C VAL A 111 -0.19 5.50 -1.13
N ALA A 112 -1.41 5.82 -0.68
CA ALA A 112 -1.63 6.96 0.21
C ALA A 112 -0.93 6.79 1.57
N ALA A 113 -0.81 5.56 2.10
CA ALA A 113 -0.09 5.29 3.34
C ALA A 113 1.42 5.50 3.16
N VAL A 114 1.99 4.98 2.07
CA VAL A 114 3.41 5.17 1.72
C VAL A 114 3.72 6.65 1.54
N GLN A 115 2.91 7.39 0.77
CA GLN A 115 3.09 8.84 0.61
C GLN A 115 3.05 9.59 1.94
N ARG A 116 2.15 9.22 2.86
CA ARG A 116 2.12 9.82 4.21
C ARG A 116 3.37 9.48 5.01
N ALA A 117 3.89 8.26 4.89
CA ALA A 117 5.13 7.84 5.55
C ALA A 117 6.33 8.64 5.02
N VAL A 118 6.49 8.77 3.70
CA VAL A 118 7.54 9.60 3.09
C VAL A 118 7.44 11.05 3.59
N ARG A 119 6.25 11.65 3.56
CA ARG A 119 6.05 13.03 4.06
C ARG A 119 6.39 13.17 5.55
N ALA A 120 6.06 12.16 6.37
CA ALA A 120 6.40 12.18 7.79
C ALA A 120 7.91 12.10 7.99
N GLU A 121 8.60 11.26 7.22
CA GLU A 121 10.06 11.12 7.26
C GLU A 121 10.76 12.40 6.78
N VAL A 122 10.29 13.01 5.70
CA VAL A 122 10.78 14.31 5.22
C VAL A 122 10.63 15.37 6.31
N LYS A 123 9.48 15.45 7.00
CA LYS A 123 9.30 16.40 8.12
C LYS A 123 10.24 16.10 9.27
N ALA A 124 10.43 14.83 9.61
CA ALA A 124 11.31 14.43 10.70
C ALA A 124 12.77 14.82 10.45
N LEU A 125 13.26 14.57 9.22
CA LEU A 125 14.61 14.94 8.80
C LEU A 125 14.77 16.46 8.67
N ALA A 126 13.77 17.14 8.09
CA ALA A 126 13.81 18.59 7.91
C ALA A 126 13.72 19.36 9.24
N ALA A 127 13.10 18.81 10.29
CA ALA A 127 12.95 19.47 11.59
C ALA A 127 14.28 19.90 12.25
N ALA A 128 15.38 19.24 11.90
CA ALA A 128 16.71 19.61 12.36
C ALA A 128 17.21 20.92 11.74
N ASP A 129 17.14 21.02 10.40
CA ASP A 129 17.89 22.02 9.63
C ASP A 129 17.01 23.11 9.00
N PHE A 130 15.71 22.86 8.83
CA PHE A 130 14.78 23.80 8.20
C PHE A 130 14.10 24.72 9.23
N ALA A 131 13.81 25.95 8.82
CA ALA A 131 13.01 26.89 9.59
C ALA A 131 11.54 26.44 9.68
N ASP A 132 10.98 25.96 8.57
CA ASP A 132 9.68 25.27 8.50
C ASP A 132 9.86 23.90 7.82
N PRO A 133 9.60 22.78 8.52
CA PRO A 133 9.64 21.44 7.93
C PRO A 133 8.60 21.21 6.83
N SER A 134 7.56 22.04 6.75
CA SER A 134 6.51 21.94 5.74
C SER A 134 6.99 22.38 4.36
N ASP A 135 7.88 23.38 4.29
CA ASP A 135 8.49 23.85 3.04
C ASP A 135 9.25 22.73 2.32
N ALA A 136 9.89 21.85 3.10
CA ALA A 136 10.58 20.67 2.58
C ALA A 136 9.59 19.65 1.96
N VAL A 137 8.44 19.44 2.61
CA VAL A 137 7.42 18.51 2.09
C VAL A 137 6.80 19.02 0.80
N ASP A 138 6.54 20.31 0.69
CA ASP A 138 5.93 20.89 -0.51
C ASP A 138 6.90 20.93 -1.70
N ALA A 139 8.21 20.95 -1.43
CA ALA A 139 9.23 20.92 -2.47
C ALA A 139 9.58 19.51 -2.99
N LEU A 140 9.30 18.46 -2.22
CA LEU A 140 9.63 17.07 -2.55
C LEU A 140 8.37 16.30 -2.98
N LYS A 141 8.43 15.59 -4.10
CA LYS A 141 7.39 14.65 -4.52
C LYS A 141 7.59 13.33 -3.80
N ALA A 142 6.56 12.81 -3.15
CA ALA A 142 6.70 11.63 -2.30
C ALA A 142 7.04 10.37 -3.11
N GLU A 143 6.64 10.33 -4.38
CA GLU A 143 6.80 9.20 -5.29
C GLU A 143 8.27 8.94 -5.66
N ASP A 144 9.09 9.98 -5.68
CA ASP A 144 10.51 9.89 -6.10
C ASP A 144 11.40 9.25 -5.00
N TYR A 145 10.86 9.05 -3.79
CA TYR A 145 11.61 8.56 -2.62
C TYR A 145 11.04 7.24 -2.07
N VAL A 146 10.39 6.47 -2.93
CA VAL A 146 9.94 5.11 -2.64
C VAL A 146 10.81 4.16 -3.46
N THR A 147 11.41 3.18 -2.78
CA THR A 147 12.22 2.12 -3.41
C THR A 147 11.35 1.12 -4.16
N ASP A 148 11.96 0.28 -4.99
CA ASP A 148 11.25 -0.79 -5.71
C ASP A 148 10.54 -1.78 -4.77
N ASP A 149 11.03 -1.92 -3.53
CA ASP A 149 10.44 -2.75 -2.47
C ASP A 149 9.24 -2.07 -1.77
N GLY A 150 8.95 -0.79 -2.07
CA GLY A 150 7.89 -0.01 -1.43
C GLY A 150 8.31 0.67 -0.13
N ASP A 151 9.59 0.59 0.25
CA ASP A 151 10.16 1.25 1.43
C ASP A 151 10.59 2.69 1.13
N VAL A 152 10.66 3.52 2.17
CA VAL A 152 11.08 4.93 2.07
C VAL A 152 12.60 5.05 1.93
N ASP A 153 13.07 5.68 0.86
CA ASP A 153 14.50 5.95 0.65
C ASP A 153 14.98 7.15 1.48
N THR A 154 15.33 6.87 2.73
CA THR A 154 15.85 7.89 3.66
C THR A 154 17.19 8.50 3.21
N GLY A 155 17.98 7.77 2.42
CA GLY A 155 19.28 8.22 1.91
C GLY A 155 19.11 9.31 0.86
N ALA A 156 18.27 9.03 -0.14
CA ALA A 156 17.92 9.99 -1.19
C ALA A 156 17.24 11.23 -0.62
N ILE A 157 16.34 11.09 0.37
CA ILE A 157 15.69 12.22 1.04
C ILE A 157 16.73 13.14 1.69
N LYS A 158 17.68 12.60 2.46
CA LYS A 158 18.73 13.41 3.11
C LYS A 158 19.57 14.18 2.11
N MET A 159 19.98 13.52 1.03
CA MET A 159 20.73 14.17 -0.04
C MET A 159 19.93 15.32 -0.65
N ARG A 160 18.67 15.06 -1.03
CA ARG A 160 17.82 16.10 -1.61
C ARG A 160 17.59 17.28 -0.67
N LEU A 161 17.35 17.02 0.61
CA LEU A 161 17.17 18.06 1.63
C LEU A 161 18.42 18.95 1.74
N SER A 162 19.61 18.37 1.70
CA SER A 162 20.87 19.14 1.72
C SER A 162 21.04 20.02 0.49
N GLU A 163 20.81 19.48 -0.71
CA GLU A 163 20.84 20.26 -1.97
C GLU A 163 19.82 21.40 -1.97
N LEU A 164 18.65 21.16 -1.38
CA LEU A 164 17.58 22.14 -1.30
C LEU A 164 17.93 23.30 -0.35
N LEU A 165 18.61 23.01 0.76
CA LEU A 165 19.13 24.04 1.67
C LEU A 165 20.26 24.85 1.01
N ASP A 166 21.07 24.23 0.17
CA ASP A 166 22.12 24.93 -0.58
C ASP A 166 21.51 25.83 -1.68
N ALA A 167 20.47 25.34 -2.37
CA ALA A 167 19.74 26.12 -3.36
C ALA A 167 18.88 27.25 -2.74
N LYS A 168 18.35 27.02 -1.54
CA LYS A 168 17.49 27.98 -0.81
C LYS A 168 18.01 28.22 0.61
N PRO A 169 19.07 29.01 0.78
CA PRO A 169 19.69 29.23 2.10
C PRO A 169 18.75 29.88 3.13
N HIS A 170 17.73 30.62 2.68
CA HIS A 170 16.76 31.27 3.56
C HIS A 170 15.76 30.32 4.22
N TRP A 171 15.71 29.05 3.79
CA TRP A 171 14.91 27.99 4.43
C TRP A 171 15.63 27.35 5.62
N ARG A 172 16.93 27.64 5.78
CA ARG A 172 17.71 27.14 6.91
C ARG A 172 17.20 27.77 8.20
N LYS A 173 17.07 26.94 9.23
CA LYS A 173 16.77 27.38 10.58
C LYS A 173 17.83 28.38 11.04
N ALA A 174 17.40 29.58 11.39
CA ALA A 174 18.29 30.52 12.06
C ALA A 174 18.76 29.88 13.37
N GLU A 175 20.07 29.86 13.60
CA GLU A 175 20.60 29.51 14.91
C GLU A 175 19.87 30.34 15.95
N SER A 176 19.17 29.68 16.87
CA SER A 176 18.43 30.34 17.92
C SER A 176 19.42 31.00 18.86
N LYS A 177 19.78 32.26 18.56
CA LYS A 177 20.14 33.19 19.62
C LYS A 177 18.93 33.19 20.55
N GLY A 178 19.09 32.54 21.72
CA GLY A 178 18.05 32.39 22.72
C GLY A 178 17.35 33.72 23.03
N PRO A 179 16.20 33.68 23.75
CA PRO A 179 15.36 34.85 23.95
C PRO A 179 16.23 36.05 24.31
N ALA A 180 16.16 37.10 23.47
CA ALA A 180 16.98 38.28 23.66
C ALA A 180 16.73 38.77 25.09
N LYS A 181 17.75 38.66 25.95
CA LYS A 181 17.64 39.14 27.33
C LYS A 181 17.19 40.59 27.25
N PRO A 182 16.12 40.99 27.96
CA PRO A 182 15.71 42.39 27.98
C PRO A 182 16.94 43.21 28.36
N LYS A 183 17.23 44.24 27.58
CA LYS A 183 18.36 45.13 27.88
C LYS A 183 18.18 45.62 29.33
N PRO A 184 19.20 45.50 30.20
CA PRO A 184 19.09 45.98 31.58
C PRO A 184 18.61 47.43 31.57
N ASP A 185 17.52 47.71 32.29
CA ASP A 185 17.00 49.07 32.39
C ASP A 185 18.06 49.95 33.10
N PRO A 186 18.58 51.01 32.44
CA PRO A 186 19.53 51.94 33.06
C PRO A 186 18.98 52.67 34.30
N SER A 187 17.67 52.58 34.56
CA SER A 187 17.02 53.08 35.78
C SER A 187 17.06 52.10 36.95
N GLN A 188 17.21 50.79 36.69
CA GLN A 188 17.12 49.74 37.70
C GLN A 188 18.47 49.21 38.22
N GLY A 189 19.58 49.86 37.87
CA GLY A 189 20.92 49.49 38.32
C GLY A 189 21.70 50.68 38.88
N ALA A 190 22.70 50.40 39.71
CA ALA A 190 23.66 51.40 40.16
C ALA A 190 24.33 52.04 38.94
N ARG A 191 23.98 53.30 38.66
CA ARG A 191 24.63 54.10 37.62
C ARG A 191 26.09 54.20 38.00
N GLY A 192 26.98 53.68 37.16
CA GLY A 192 28.43 53.75 37.35
C GLY A 192 28.87 55.20 37.49
N GLY A 193 28.98 55.67 38.73
CA GLY A 193 29.18 57.08 39.03
C GLY A 193 28.93 57.44 40.50
N GLY A 194 29.14 56.50 41.42
CA GLY A 194 29.09 56.77 42.85
C GLY A 194 29.89 55.69 43.58
N THR A 195 30.89 56.12 44.34
CA THR A 195 31.68 55.28 45.26
C THR A 195 30.78 54.27 45.96
N LYS A 196 31.14 52.99 45.81
CA LYS A 196 30.44 51.87 46.45
C LYS A 196 30.33 52.18 47.95
N PRO A 197 29.14 52.19 48.57
CA PRO A 197 29.05 52.47 50.00
C PRO A 197 29.84 51.40 50.75
N ALA A 198 30.71 51.82 51.67
CA ALA A 198 31.50 50.89 52.46
C ALA A 198 30.56 49.97 53.26
N ASN A 199 30.75 48.67 53.15
CA ASN A 199 30.07 47.72 54.02
C ASN A 199 30.72 47.82 55.41
N PHE A 200 30.11 48.56 56.33
CA PHE A 200 30.63 48.76 57.69
C PHE A 200 30.85 47.47 58.50
N LYS A 201 30.36 46.31 58.02
CA LYS A 201 30.58 45.00 58.64
C LYS A 201 31.95 44.39 58.31
N ASP A 202 32.46 44.66 57.11
CA ASP A 202 33.70 44.07 56.58
C ASP A 202 34.81 45.11 56.37
N ALA A 203 34.48 46.40 56.55
CA ALA A 203 35.41 47.51 56.38
C ALA A 203 36.38 47.63 57.56
N SER A 204 37.62 48.00 57.26
CA SER A 204 38.63 48.29 58.27
C SER A 204 38.24 49.51 59.12
N PRO A 205 38.69 49.61 60.38
CA PRO A 205 38.37 50.74 61.25
C PRO A 205 38.75 52.12 60.66
N GLU A 206 39.75 52.16 59.78
CA GLU A 206 40.19 53.38 59.09
C GLU A 206 39.23 53.79 57.98
N GLU A 207 38.73 52.83 57.19
CA GLU A 207 37.73 53.07 56.15
C GLU A 207 36.40 53.52 56.76
N VAL A 208 36.01 52.92 57.88
CA VAL A 208 34.81 53.35 58.63
C VAL A 208 34.96 54.77 59.15
N ARG A 209 36.13 55.14 59.68
CA ARG A 209 36.39 56.52 60.13
C ARG A 209 36.43 57.51 58.99
N ALA A 210 36.99 57.15 57.83
CA ALA A 210 37.02 58.00 56.65
C ALA A 210 35.61 58.27 56.12
N GLU A 211 34.75 57.25 56.08
CA GLU A 211 33.34 57.41 55.69
C GLU A 211 32.53 58.19 56.73
N LEU A 212 32.72 57.93 58.03
CA LEU A 212 32.07 58.72 59.08
C LEU A 212 32.53 60.18 59.08
N ALA A 213 33.80 60.44 58.79
CA ALA A 213 34.33 61.80 58.61
C ALA A 213 33.75 62.48 57.36
N ARG A 214 33.60 61.76 56.24
CA ARG A 214 32.90 62.22 55.04
C ARG A 214 31.44 62.57 55.33
N LEU A 215 30.80 61.84 56.25
CA LEU A 215 29.45 62.10 56.75
C LEU A 215 29.38 63.12 57.90
N GLY A 216 30.51 63.72 58.30
CA GLY A 216 30.58 64.74 59.35
C GLY A 216 30.44 64.21 60.78
N VAL A 217 30.48 62.89 60.99
CA VAL A 217 30.37 62.24 62.29
C VAL A 217 31.75 61.93 62.85
N LYS A 218 32.09 62.54 63.99
CA LYS A 218 33.35 62.30 64.70
C LYS A 218 33.19 61.16 65.70
N THR A 219 33.90 60.05 65.51
CA THR A 219 33.95 58.97 66.50
C THR A 219 34.74 59.45 67.71
N ARG A 220 34.11 59.50 68.89
CA ARG A 220 34.85 59.70 70.16
C ARG A 220 35.67 58.44 70.43
N SER A 221 36.95 58.63 70.74
CA SER A 221 37.83 57.55 71.22
C SER A 221 37.45 57.14 72.64
#